data_AF-A0A8X6IC25-F1
#
_entry.id   AF-A0A8X6IC25-F1
#
_cell.length_a   1.000
_cell.length_b   1.000
_cell.length_c   1.000
_cell.angle_alpha   90.00
_cell.angle_beta   90.00
_cell.angle_gamma   90.00
#
_symmetry.space_group_name_H-M   'P 1'
#
loop_
_entity.id
_entity.type
_entity.pdbx_description
1 polymer ?
#
loop_
_entity_poly.entity_id
_entity_poly.type
_entity_poly.pdbx_seq_one_letter_code
_entity_poly.pdbx_strand_id
1 'polypeptide(L)'
;LLARLLDLGTAILSTIFIGDFNAKHTFWGCSVNNSRGCYFLNAADDRALIFLNYGSSTHHSFSYNTAEALDIASADVFPFCRWGPSWAT
;
A
#
# COMPACT_ATOMS: atom_id res chain seq x y z
N LEU A 1 13.50 26.68 10.42
CA LEU A 1 14.36 26.68 9.21
C LEU A 1 15.73 26.01 9.45
N LEU A 2 15.87 25.04 10.37
CA LEU A 2 17.18 24.39 10.65
C LEU A 2 17.00 22.96 11.18
N ALA A 3 16.22 22.14 10.44
CA ALA A 3 16.13 20.69 10.67
C ALA A 3 16.04 19.89 9.36
N ARG A 4 16.45 20.46 8.21
CA ARG A 4 16.25 19.85 6.89
C ARG A 4 17.48 19.92 5.97
N LEU A 5 18.69 19.94 6.54
CA LEU A 5 19.91 20.24 5.78
C LEU A 5 21.11 19.31 6.06
N LEU A 6 20.92 18.15 6.72
CA LEU A 6 22.01 17.19 6.96
C LEU A 6 21.71 15.72 6.61
N ASP A 7 20.61 15.39 5.92
CA ASP A 7 20.40 14.04 5.38
C ASP A 7 20.52 14.01 3.85
N LEU A 8 21.54 14.73 3.36
CA LEU A 8 21.93 14.85 1.96
C LEU A 8 22.83 13.66 1.58
N GLY A 9 22.32 12.69 0.82
CA GLY A 9 23.17 11.71 0.13
C GLY A 9 22.44 10.49 -0.44
N THR A 10 21.98 9.58 0.41
CA THR A 10 21.48 8.26 0.02
C THR A 10 20.64 7.63 1.12
N ALA A 11 19.85 8.42 1.87
CA ALA A 11 18.90 7.83 2.80
C ALA A 11 17.81 7.15 1.97
N ILE A 12 17.99 5.86 1.76
CA ILE A 12 16.95 4.95 1.31
C ILE A 12 15.89 4.93 2.41
N LEU A 13 14.95 5.87 2.34
CA LEU A 13 13.86 5.97 3.30
C LEU A 13 12.71 5.10 2.80
N SER A 14 12.62 3.89 3.32
CA SER A 14 11.42 3.08 3.16
C SER A 14 10.26 3.74 3.89
N THR A 15 9.21 4.05 3.15
CA THR A 15 7.99 4.65 3.69
C THR A 15 6.91 3.59 3.80
N ILE A 16 6.23 3.53 4.94
CA ILE A 16 5.03 2.71 5.13
C ILE A 16 3.83 3.66 5.26
N PHE A 17 2.79 3.41 4.47
CA PHE A 17 1.50 4.07 4.58
C PHE A 17 0.53 3.12 5.28
N ILE A 18 -0.05 3.56 6.39
CA ILE A 18 -1.04 2.80 7.15
C ILE A 18 -2.18 3.74 7.55
N GLY A 19 -3.42 3.31 7.36
CA GLY A 19 -4.58 4.03 7.85
C GLY A 19 -5.88 3.52 7.26
N ASP A 20 -6.97 4.22 7.58
CA ASP A 20 -8.27 4.02 6.94
C ASP A 20 -8.31 4.80 5.63
N PHE A 21 -8.29 4.08 4.51
CA PHE A 21 -8.35 4.66 3.18
C PHE A 21 -9.78 4.77 2.66
N ASN A 22 -10.72 4.04 3.29
CA ASN A 22 -12.11 3.89 2.84
C ASN A 22 -12.21 3.62 1.32
N ALA A 23 -11.26 2.83 0.83
CA ALA A 23 -11.06 2.46 -0.56
C ALA A 23 -11.31 0.95 -0.70
N LYS A 24 -12.24 0.58 -1.58
CA LYS A 24 -12.63 -0.81 -1.75
C LYS A 24 -11.94 -1.41 -2.96
N HIS A 25 -11.16 -2.46 -2.77
CA HIS A 25 -10.62 -3.26 -3.85
C HIS A 25 -10.43 -4.72 -3.42
N THR A 26 -10.79 -5.64 -4.31
CA THR A 26 -10.64 -7.09 -4.12
C THR A 26 -9.20 -7.50 -3.83
N PHE A 27 -8.22 -6.74 -4.33
CA PHE A 27 -6.79 -6.97 -4.11
C PHE A 27 -6.38 -7.04 -2.62
N TRP A 28 -6.98 -6.24 -1.75
CA TRP A 28 -6.66 -6.21 -0.32
C TRP A 28 -7.75 -6.80 0.59
N GLY A 29 -8.80 -7.40 0.02
CA GLY A 29 -9.82 -8.13 0.80
C GLY A 29 -11.20 -7.48 0.87
N CYS A 30 -11.54 -6.57 -0.07
CA CYS A 30 -12.93 -6.13 -0.24
C CYS A 30 -13.73 -7.05 -1.17
N SER A 31 -15.05 -7.04 -1.00
CA SER A 31 -15.98 -7.80 -1.85
C SER A 31 -16.15 -7.21 -3.26
N VAL A 32 -15.93 -5.90 -3.41
CA VAL A 32 -16.12 -5.14 -4.65
C VAL A 32 -15.02 -4.10 -4.83
N ASN A 33 -14.89 -3.60 -6.05
CA ASN A 33 -14.00 -2.48 -6.37
C ASN A 33 -14.81 -1.17 -6.43
N ASN A 34 -14.28 -0.09 -5.84
CA ASN A 34 -14.79 1.27 -6.05
C ASN A 34 -13.73 2.15 -6.72
N SER A 35 -14.13 3.36 -7.14
CA SER A 35 -13.23 4.29 -7.85
C SER A 35 -11.98 4.66 -7.05
N ARG A 36 -12.09 4.80 -5.72
CA ARG A 36 -10.95 5.07 -4.83
C ARG A 36 -9.98 3.89 -4.78
N GLY A 37 -10.50 2.67 -4.71
CA GLY A 37 -9.69 1.46 -4.71
C GLY A 37 -8.91 1.29 -6.01
N CYS A 38 -9.58 1.44 -7.16
CA CYS A 38 -8.89 1.39 -8.46
C CYS A 38 -7.83 2.48 -8.60
N TYR A 39 -8.14 3.72 -8.17
CA TYR A 39 -7.17 4.81 -8.20
C TYR A 39 -5.95 4.52 -7.31
N PHE A 40 -6.19 4.02 -6.09
CA PHE A 40 -5.10 3.73 -5.16
C PHE A 40 -4.22 2.58 -5.65
N LEU A 41 -4.80 1.52 -6.23
CA LEU A 41 -4.03 0.44 -6.83
C LEU A 41 -3.14 0.94 -7.97
N ASN A 42 -3.68 1.74 -8.90
CA ASN A 42 -2.89 2.31 -9.99
C ASN A 42 -1.75 3.20 -9.47
N ALA A 43 -2.04 4.05 -8.46
CA ALA A 43 -1.02 4.91 -7.85
C ALA A 43 0.05 4.12 -7.08
N ALA A 44 -0.32 2.97 -6.50
CA ALA A 44 0.60 2.05 -5.86
C ALA A 44 1.50 1.37 -6.89
N ASP A 45 0.94 0.91 -8.01
CA ASP A 45 1.69 0.31 -9.12
C ASP A 45 2.71 1.30 -9.72
N ASP A 46 2.30 2.55 -9.95
CA ASP A 46 3.18 3.62 -10.46
C ASP A 46 4.38 3.91 -9.54
N ARG A 47 4.23 3.63 -8.24
CA ARG A 47 5.23 3.91 -7.20
C ARG A 47 5.89 2.64 -6.67
N ALA A 48 5.62 1.48 -7.27
CA ALA A 48 6.09 0.17 -6.82
C ALA A 48 5.81 -0.09 -5.31
N LEU A 49 4.66 0.37 -4.81
CA LEU A 49 4.23 0.06 -3.46
C LEU A 49 3.74 -1.38 -3.41
N ILE A 50 4.10 -2.08 -2.34
CA ILE A 50 3.52 -3.39 -2.03
C ILE A 50 2.42 -3.22 -1.00
N PHE A 51 1.31 -3.94 -1.18
CA PHE A 51 0.29 -4.04 -0.15
C PHE A 51 0.67 -5.15 0.84
N LEU A 52 0.51 -4.87 2.13
CA LEU A 52 0.80 -5.80 3.22
C LEU A 52 -0.46 -6.51 3.71
N ASN A 53 -1.64 -6.09 3.25
CA ASN A 53 -2.91 -6.77 3.51
C ASN A 53 -2.93 -8.15 2.84
N TYR A 54 -3.44 -9.15 3.56
CA TYR A 54 -3.53 -10.54 3.09
C TYR A 54 -4.99 -11.00 2.90
N GLY A 55 -5.92 -10.05 2.74
CA GLY A 55 -7.32 -10.31 2.39
C GLY A 55 -8.30 -10.38 3.56
N SER A 56 -7.83 -10.34 4.81
CA SER A 56 -8.72 -10.28 5.98
C SER A 56 -9.45 -8.95 6.09
N SER A 57 -10.74 -9.01 6.43
CA SER A 57 -11.54 -7.82 6.72
C SER A 57 -11.02 -7.09 7.96
N THR A 58 -11.00 -5.77 7.90
CA THR A 58 -10.59 -4.89 9.02
C THR A 58 -11.78 -4.13 9.59
N HIS A 59 -12.87 -4.03 8.83
CA HIS A 59 -14.08 -3.34 9.19
C HIS A 59 -15.31 -4.23 8.95
N HIS A 60 -16.18 -4.32 9.95
CA HIS A 60 -17.45 -5.03 9.88
C HIS A 60 -18.61 -4.05 10.08
N SER A 61 -19.51 -3.99 9.10
CA SER A 61 -20.74 -3.20 9.22
C SER A 61 -21.94 -4.09 9.50
N PHE A 62 -22.58 -3.87 10.64
CA PHE A 62 -23.82 -4.57 10.98
C PHE A 62 -25.00 -4.09 10.11
N SER A 63 -25.13 -2.78 9.90
CA SER A 63 -26.23 -2.19 9.12
C SER A 63 -26.29 -2.66 7.67
N TYR A 64 -25.12 -2.94 7.08
CA TYR A 64 -25.01 -3.43 5.70
C TYR A 64 -24.68 -4.92 5.63
N ASN A 65 -24.50 -5.61 6.76
CA ASN A 65 -24.03 -6.98 6.86
C ASN A 65 -22.81 -7.27 5.94
N THR A 66 -21.79 -6.42 6.02
CA THR A 66 -20.58 -6.52 5.19
C THR A 66 -19.32 -6.62 6.05
N ALA A 67 -18.32 -7.29 5.50
CA ALA A 67 -16.96 -7.37 6.04
C ALA A 67 -16.00 -6.93 4.93
N GLU A 68 -15.22 -5.88 5.17
CA GLU A 68 -14.39 -5.22 4.17
C GLU A 68 -13.01 -4.90 4.76
N ALA A 69 -11.97 -4.92 3.93
CA ALA A 69 -10.63 -4.45 4.30
C ALA A 69 -10.48 -2.97 3.92
N LEU A 70 -10.78 -2.06 4.86
CA LEU A 70 -10.74 -0.61 4.63
C LEU A 70 -9.48 0.05 5.23
N ASP A 71 -8.89 -0.60 6.22
CA ASP A 71 -7.59 -0.25 6.77
C ASP A 71 -6.51 -0.93 5.93
N ILE A 72 -5.68 -0.12 5.28
CA ILE A 72 -4.69 -0.61 4.31
C ILE A 72 -3.30 -0.25 4.81
N ALA A 73 -2.40 -1.24 4.76
CA ALA A 73 -0.98 -1.06 4.95
C ALA A 73 -0.26 -1.29 3.61
N SER A 74 0.56 -0.33 3.18
CA SER A 74 1.40 -0.44 1.99
C SER A 74 2.80 0.11 2.26
N ALA A 75 3.81 -0.42 1.57
CA ALA A 75 5.20 -0.04 1.79
C ALA A 75 5.92 0.20 0.47
N ASP A 76 6.77 1.23 0.46
CA ASP A 76 7.78 1.41 -0.55
C ASP A 76 8.96 0.47 -0.25
N VAL A 77 9.08 -0.57 -1.08
CA VAL A 77 10.17 -1.55 -1.04
C VAL A 77 11.12 -1.41 -2.22
N PHE A 78 11.00 -0.34 -3.02
CA PHE A 78 11.89 -0.02 -4.13
C PHE A 78 13.38 -0.26 -3.83
N PRO A 79 13.92 0.06 -2.63
CA PRO A 79 15.32 -0.23 -2.36
C PRO A 79 15.70 -1.68 -2.05
N PHE A 80 14.74 -2.52 -1.65
CA PHE A 80 14.98 -3.90 -1.23
C PHE A 80 14.56 -4.92 -2.30
N CYS A 81 13.66 -4.53 -3.21
CA CYS A 81 13.23 -5.36 -4.33
C CYS A 81 14.05 -5.05 -5.59
N ARG A 82 15.29 -5.56 -5.67
CA ARG A 82 16.01 -5.62 -6.94
C ARG A 82 15.43 -6.74 -7.80
N TRP A 83 14.54 -6.38 -8.74
CA TRP A 83 14.14 -7.28 -9.82
C TRP A 83 15.28 -7.34 -10.85
N GLY A 84 16.25 -8.23 -10.61
CA GLY A 84 17.23 -8.64 -11.61
C GLY A 84 16.71 -9.86 -12.37
N PRO A 85 17.03 -10.04 -13.65
CA PRO A 85 16.73 -11.30 -14.33
C PRO A 85 17.40 -12.46 -13.61
N SER A 86 16.72 -13.61 -13.54
CA SER A 86 17.10 -14.79 -12.73
C SER A 86 18.47 -15.40 -13.07
N TRP A 87 19.12 -14.96 -14.14
CA TRP A 87 20.44 -15.43 -14.58
C TRP A 87 21.60 -14.54 -14.10
N ALA A 88 21.33 -13.44 -13.37
CA ALA A 88 22.35 -12.47 -12.97
C ALA A 88 23.03 -12.75 -11.60
N THR A 89 23.08 -14.01 -11.14
CA THR A 89 23.81 -14.44 -9.92
C THR A 89 24.81 -15.53 -10.22
#